data_AF-A0A9W9KAU6-F1
#
_entry.id   AF-A0A9W9KAU6-F1
#
_cell.length_a   1.000
_cell.length_b   1.000
_cell.length_c   1.000
_cell.angle_alpha   90.00
_cell.angle_beta   90.00
_cell.angle_gamma   90.00
#
_symmetry.space_group_name_H-M   'P 1'
#
loop_
_entity.id
_entity.type
_entity.pdbx_description
1 polymer ?
#
loop_
_entity_poly.entity_id
_entity_poly.type
_entity_poly.pdbx_seq_one_letter_code
_entity_poly.pdbx_strand_id
1 'polypeptide(L)'
;MKLFLTYLPVLLAATSQARTLRTTTSTCVEGHREQILPGYWVEYKCNVALTGFKYEDVATAKDCAELGKFDKRVCTWKESTKVCIVGDKNGDEAGNPGATCMIPISSPGSGCGGSDKSCNDKLEKCEKKVEALEKKEETCKTKDEACEKKVGELEKKVEALEKKEETCKKKDEDCEKKTEALEKKVEKYGPVSVKCKFLTPQPKYVN
;
A
#
# COMPACT_ATOMS: atom_id res chain seq x y z
N MET A 1 101.92 -6.32 -18.90
CA MET A 1 101.45 -5.92 -20.24
C MET A 1 100.68 -7.07 -20.89
N LYS A 2 99.34 -6.98 -20.92
CA LYS A 2 98.48 -7.29 -22.07
C LYS A 2 97.03 -7.04 -21.68
N LEU A 3 96.46 -6.03 -22.34
CA LEU A 3 95.05 -5.67 -22.37
C LEU A 3 94.24 -6.79 -23.02
N PHE A 4 93.05 -7.08 -22.49
CA PHE A 4 91.87 -7.37 -23.30
C PHE A 4 90.62 -6.85 -22.57
N LEU A 5 90.13 -5.72 -23.05
CA LEU A 5 88.75 -5.26 -22.93
C LEU A 5 87.87 -6.14 -23.83
N THR A 6 86.77 -6.69 -23.31
CA THR A 6 85.48 -6.77 -24.02
C THR A 6 84.34 -7.30 -23.11
N TYR A 7 83.20 -6.61 -23.25
CA TYR A 7 81.81 -7.12 -23.17
C TYR A 7 81.07 -7.34 -21.83
N LEU A 8 80.14 -6.40 -21.58
CA LEU A 8 78.84 -6.53 -20.86
C LEU A 8 77.96 -7.65 -21.49
N PRO A 9 76.91 -8.21 -20.82
CA PRO A 9 75.92 -7.45 -20.05
C PRO A 9 75.37 -8.08 -18.74
N VAL A 10 74.93 -7.17 -17.86
CA VAL A 10 73.68 -7.17 -17.08
C VAL A 10 72.96 -8.52 -16.96
N LEU A 11 73.04 -9.13 -15.78
CA LEU A 11 72.06 -10.10 -15.29
C LEU A 11 71.52 -9.58 -13.96
N LEU A 12 70.54 -8.67 -14.06
CA LEU A 12 69.57 -8.48 -12.99
C LEU A 12 68.83 -9.81 -12.81
N ALA A 13 69.20 -10.57 -11.77
CA ALA A 13 68.35 -11.62 -11.24
C ALA A 13 67.12 -10.93 -10.62
N ALA A 14 66.09 -10.71 -11.44
CA ALA A 14 64.76 -10.36 -10.97
C ALA A 14 64.27 -11.53 -10.11
N THR A 15 64.36 -11.38 -8.79
CA THR A 15 63.63 -12.21 -7.85
C THR A 15 62.17 -12.19 -8.26
N SER A 16 61.68 -13.34 -8.73
CA SER A 16 60.27 -13.63 -9.00
C SER A 16 59.49 -13.42 -7.70
N GLN A 17 59.10 -12.17 -7.46
CA GLN A 17 58.03 -11.87 -6.53
C GLN A 17 56.79 -12.42 -7.20
N ALA A 18 56.38 -13.60 -6.74
CA ALA A 18 55.03 -14.09 -6.91
C ALA A 18 54.07 -12.92 -6.66
N ARG A 19 53.51 -12.37 -7.75
CA ARG A 19 52.29 -11.58 -7.67
C ARG A 19 51.19 -12.58 -7.36
N THR A 20 51.10 -12.97 -6.09
CA THR A 20 49.79 -13.23 -5.49
C THR A 20 48.99 -11.98 -5.76
N LEU A 21 48.13 -12.03 -6.78
CA LEU A 21 47.07 -11.05 -6.98
C LEU A 21 46.36 -10.99 -5.64
N ARG A 22 46.59 -9.91 -4.89
CA ARG A 22 45.78 -9.59 -3.74
C ARG A 22 44.39 -9.39 -4.30
N THR A 23 43.55 -10.41 -4.16
CA THR A 23 42.10 -10.29 -4.24
C THR A 23 41.74 -9.28 -3.15
N THR A 24 41.71 -8.00 -3.51
CA THR A 24 41.04 -6.99 -2.70
C THR A 24 39.62 -7.49 -2.57
N THR A 25 39.27 -7.89 -1.36
CA THR A 25 37.98 -8.41 -0.96
C THR A 25 36.91 -7.38 -1.28
N SER A 26 36.38 -7.40 -2.51
CA SER A 26 35.00 -6.98 -2.70
C SER A 26 34.19 -8.00 -1.90
N THR A 27 33.34 -7.50 -1.00
CA THR A 27 32.40 -8.29 -0.21
C THR A 27 31.28 -8.88 -1.08
N CYS A 28 31.55 -9.13 -2.36
CA CYS A 28 30.62 -9.73 -3.29
C CYS A 28 30.61 -11.24 -3.04
N VAL A 29 29.47 -11.75 -2.61
CA VAL A 29 29.21 -13.18 -2.48
C VAL A 29 28.31 -13.58 -3.64
N GLU A 30 28.78 -14.51 -4.46
CA GLU A 30 28.03 -15.01 -5.62
C GLU A 30 26.69 -15.59 -5.17
N GLY A 31 25.60 -15.17 -5.82
CA GLY A 31 24.24 -15.61 -5.49
C GLY A 31 23.67 -15.00 -4.20
N HIS A 32 24.36 -14.03 -3.57
CA HIS A 32 23.78 -13.29 -2.45
C HIS A 32 22.52 -12.55 -2.89
N ARG A 33 21.51 -12.52 -2.02
CA ARG A 33 20.24 -11.85 -2.28
C ARG A 33 19.95 -10.88 -1.15
N GLU A 34 19.69 -9.63 -1.52
CA GLU A 34 19.36 -8.57 -0.57
C GLU A 34 18.12 -7.81 -1.05
N GLN A 35 17.34 -7.32 -0.08
CA GLN A 35 16.28 -6.38 -0.32
C GLN A 35 16.84 -4.95 -0.28
N ILE A 36 16.88 -4.28 -1.42
CA ILE A 36 17.35 -2.89 -1.51
C ILE A 36 16.23 -1.93 -1.09
N LEU A 37 15.01 -2.19 -1.57
CA LEU A 37 13.81 -1.41 -1.24
C LEU A 37 12.62 -2.34 -0.96
N PRO A 38 11.56 -1.88 -0.27
CA PRO A 38 10.33 -2.64 -0.12
C PRO A 38 9.82 -3.17 -1.48
N GLY A 39 9.76 -4.50 -1.63
CA GLY A 39 9.35 -5.17 -2.89
C GLY A 39 10.40 -5.24 -4.01
N TYR A 40 11.62 -4.74 -3.81
CA TYR A 40 12.71 -4.78 -4.80
C TYR A 40 13.91 -5.56 -4.25
N TRP A 41 14.12 -6.74 -4.84
CA TRP A 41 15.18 -7.66 -4.48
C TRP A 41 16.16 -7.79 -5.62
N VAL A 42 17.44 -7.92 -5.30
CA VAL A 42 18.49 -8.14 -6.27
C VAL A 42 19.34 -9.35 -5.89
N GLU A 43 19.78 -10.09 -6.89
CA GLU A 43 20.77 -11.16 -6.78
C GLU A 43 22.12 -10.67 -7.28
N TYR A 44 23.17 -10.98 -6.55
CA TYR A 44 24.52 -10.50 -6.80
C TYR A 44 25.32 -11.53 -7.61
N LYS A 45 25.85 -11.10 -8.76
CA LYS A 45 26.85 -11.81 -9.56
C LYS A 45 28.19 -11.08 -9.50
N CYS A 46 29.25 -11.79 -9.16
CA CYS A 46 30.58 -11.21 -8.95
C CYS A 46 31.44 -11.30 -10.21
N ASN A 47 32.29 -10.30 -10.40
CA ASN A 47 33.24 -10.18 -11.52
C ASN A 47 32.60 -10.13 -12.91
N VAL A 48 31.34 -9.73 -12.99
CA VAL A 48 30.58 -9.58 -14.24
C VAL A 48 30.13 -8.13 -14.36
N ALA A 49 30.17 -7.60 -15.58
CA ALA A 49 29.60 -6.32 -15.95
C ALA A 49 28.71 -6.48 -17.17
N LEU A 50 27.58 -5.78 -17.17
CA LEU A 50 26.73 -5.66 -18.36
C LEU A 50 26.99 -4.37 -19.10
N THR A 51 26.74 -4.41 -20.40
CA THR A 51 26.76 -3.19 -21.24
C THR A 51 25.53 -2.33 -20.92
N GLY A 52 25.74 -1.03 -20.74
CA GLY A 52 24.66 -0.10 -20.39
C GLY A 52 25.13 1.34 -20.21
N PHE A 53 24.24 2.15 -19.67
CA PHE A 53 24.49 3.56 -19.35
C PHE A 53 25.40 3.68 -18.13
N LYS A 54 26.47 4.47 -18.25
CA LYS A 54 27.43 4.70 -17.18
C LYS A 54 27.01 5.91 -16.34
N TYR A 55 27.12 5.76 -15.03
CA TYR A 55 26.93 6.78 -14.01
C TYR A 55 28.20 6.83 -13.17
N GLU A 56 28.82 8.00 -13.08
CA GLU A 56 30.02 8.25 -12.28
C GLU A 56 29.61 8.71 -10.87
N ASP A 57 30.56 8.69 -9.94
CA ASP A 57 30.39 9.15 -8.55
C ASP A 57 29.29 8.44 -7.74
N VAL A 58 29.03 7.16 -8.03
CA VAL A 58 28.07 6.36 -7.26
C VAL A 58 28.75 5.71 -6.05
N ALA A 59 28.43 6.25 -4.87
CA ALA A 59 29.11 5.95 -3.62
C ALA A 59 29.04 4.47 -3.22
N THR A 60 27.87 3.83 -3.38
CA THR A 60 27.65 2.44 -2.95
C THR A 60 26.95 1.59 -4.02
N ALA A 61 27.07 0.26 -3.89
CA ALA A 61 26.35 -0.67 -4.76
C ALA A 61 24.82 -0.54 -4.63
N LYS A 62 24.31 -0.19 -3.43
CA LYS A 62 22.87 0.01 -3.20
C LYS A 62 22.35 1.21 -3.99
N ASP A 63 23.08 2.33 -3.98
CA ASP A 63 22.73 3.52 -4.77
C ASP A 63 22.67 3.18 -6.27
N CYS A 64 23.59 2.33 -6.74
CA CYS A 64 23.57 1.84 -8.11
C CYS A 64 22.34 0.97 -8.42
N ALA A 65 21.92 0.13 -7.47
CA ALA A 65 20.71 -0.68 -7.61
C ALA A 65 19.42 0.17 -7.67
N GLU A 66 19.39 1.29 -6.93
CA GLU A 66 18.26 2.22 -6.98
C GLU A 66 18.10 2.89 -8.35
N LEU A 67 19.21 3.20 -9.04
CA LEU A 67 19.18 3.74 -10.40
C LEU A 67 18.54 2.76 -11.40
N GLY A 68 18.70 1.46 -11.20
CA GLY A 68 18.12 0.39 -12.04
C GLY A 68 16.66 0.05 -11.75
N LYS A 69 16.04 0.64 -10.72
CA LYS A 69 14.72 0.24 -10.22
C LYS A 69 13.58 0.41 -11.22
N PHE A 70 13.50 1.56 -11.89
CA PHE A 70 12.30 1.98 -12.64
C PHE A 70 11.88 0.98 -13.72
N ASP A 71 12.85 0.36 -14.40
CA ASP A 71 12.59 -0.59 -15.48
C ASP A 71 13.06 -2.02 -15.13
N LYS A 72 13.36 -2.30 -13.86
CA LYS A 72 14.01 -3.55 -13.44
C LYS A 72 15.25 -3.86 -14.30
N ARG A 73 16.08 -2.83 -14.50
CA ARG A 73 17.33 -2.94 -15.23
C ARG A 73 18.41 -3.57 -14.34
N VAL A 74 19.36 -4.21 -14.98
CA VAL A 74 20.49 -4.81 -14.29
C VAL A 74 21.56 -3.76 -14.10
N CYS A 75 22.16 -3.75 -12.91
CA CYS A 75 23.08 -2.69 -12.49
C CYS A 75 24.42 -3.32 -12.11
N THR A 76 25.50 -2.86 -12.72
CA THR A 76 26.87 -3.26 -12.37
C THR A 76 27.54 -2.11 -11.66
N TRP A 77 27.99 -2.33 -10.43
CA TRP A 77 28.75 -1.35 -9.68
C TRP A 77 30.20 -1.83 -9.50
N LYS A 78 31.14 -0.88 -9.46
CA LYS A 78 32.55 -1.15 -9.20
C LYS A 78 33.12 -0.24 -8.12
N GLU A 79 33.59 -0.84 -7.01
CA GLU A 79 34.14 -0.13 -5.84
C GLU A 79 35.34 0.73 -6.20
N SER A 80 36.27 0.16 -6.97
CA SER A 80 37.55 0.82 -7.28
C SER A 80 37.40 2.09 -8.11
N THR A 81 36.32 2.22 -8.86
CA THR A 81 36.09 3.37 -9.76
C THR A 81 34.85 4.17 -9.39
N LYS A 82 34.04 3.72 -8.42
CA LYS A 82 32.73 4.31 -8.08
C LYS A 82 31.82 4.53 -9.29
N VAL A 83 31.93 3.62 -10.27
CA VAL A 83 31.13 3.66 -11.50
C VAL A 83 30.00 2.65 -11.38
N CYS A 84 28.79 3.10 -11.69
CA CYS A 84 27.60 2.29 -11.87
C CYS A 84 27.27 2.20 -13.36
N ILE A 85 26.89 1.01 -13.83
CA ILE A 85 26.46 0.76 -15.20
C ILE A 85 25.07 0.16 -15.14
N VAL A 86 24.07 0.83 -15.70
CA VAL A 86 22.68 0.35 -15.75
C VAL A 86 22.36 -0.08 -17.17
N GLY A 87 22.08 -1.37 -17.34
CA GLY A 87 21.86 -2.00 -18.64
C GLY A 87 20.64 -2.90 -18.67
N ASP A 88 20.33 -3.39 -19.86
CA ASP A 88 19.27 -4.35 -20.07
C ASP A 88 19.60 -5.72 -19.47
N LYS A 89 18.58 -6.43 -18.98
CA LYS A 89 18.71 -7.78 -18.44
C LYS A 89 19.18 -8.84 -19.46
N ASN A 90 19.08 -8.51 -20.74
CA ASN A 90 19.52 -9.35 -21.86
C ASN A 90 20.78 -8.79 -22.54
N GLY A 91 21.45 -7.80 -21.93
CA GLY A 91 22.68 -7.24 -22.47
C GLY A 91 23.83 -8.25 -22.47
N ASP A 92 24.87 -7.95 -23.22
CA ASP A 92 26.08 -8.77 -23.23
C ASP A 92 26.78 -8.71 -21.87
N GLU A 93 26.95 -9.87 -21.23
CA GLU A 93 27.75 -10.04 -20.02
C GLU A 93 29.24 -10.08 -20.40
N ALA A 94 30.03 -9.17 -19.86
CA ALA A 94 31.48 -9.14 -19.99
C ALA A 94 32.16 -9.39 -18.64
N GLY A 95 33.21 -10.20 -18.63
CA GLY A 95 34.03 -10.41 -17.44
C GLY A 95 34.71 -9.11 -17.01
N ASN A 96 34.46 -8.67 -15.78
CA ASN A 96 35.04 -7.45 -15.22
C ASN A 96 35.47 -7.69 -13.76
N PRO A 97 36.78 -7.92 -13.51
CA PRO A 97 37.27 -8.20 -12.17
C PRO A 97 36.93 -7.07 -11.18
N GLY A 98 36.38 -7.45 -10.02
CA GLY A 98 35.97 -6.53 -8.95
C GLY A 98 34.65 -5.79 -9.19
N ALA A 99 33.96 -6.06 -10.31
CA ALA A 99 32.61 -5.57 -10.54
C ALA A 99 31.58 -6.45 -9.81
N THR A 100 30.49 -5.83 -9.37
CA THR A 100 29.35 -6.48 -8.73
C THR A 100 28.10 -6.17 -9.55
N CYS A 101 27.57 -7.19 -10.21
CA CYS A 101 26.35 -7.13 -10.99
C CYS A 101 25.15 -7.49 -10.11
N MET A 102 24.11 -6.66 -10.13
CA MET A 102 22.91 -6.79 -9.32
C MET A 102 21.72 -6.98 -10.25
N ILE A 103 21.19 -8.20 -10.26
CA ILE A 103 20.09 -8.61 -11.14
C ILE A 103 18.79 -8.55 -10.35
N PRO A 104 17.78 -7.80 -10.80
CA PRO A 104 16.51 -7.73 -10.11
C PRO A 104 15.77 -9.07 -10.19
N ILE A 105 15.35 -9.57 -9.03
CA ILE A 105 14.58 -10.81 -8.90
C ILE A 105 13.21 -10.52 -8.28
N SER A 106 12.21 -11.34 -8.63
CA SER A 106 10.97 -11.39 -7.86
C SER A 106 11.29 -11.99 -6.49
N SER A 107 10.73 -11.41 -5.43
CA SER A 107 10.96 -11.75 -4.01
C SER A 107 11.42 -13.20 -3.77
N PRO A 108 12.55 -13.44 -3.06
CA PRO A 108 13.06 -14.78 -2.76
C PRO A 108 12.08 -15.49 -1.82
N GLY A 109 11.11 -16.15 -2.43
CA GLY A 109 9.91 -16.69 -1.80
C GLY A 109 8.79 -16.97 -2.81
N SER A 110 8.86 -16.37 -4.02
CA SER A 110 7.97 -16.66 -5.15
C SER A 110 8.64 -17.48 -6.26
N GLY A 111 9.69 -18.25 -5.94
CA GLY A 111 10.35 -19.13 -6.89
C GLY A 111 9.57 -20.43 -7.11
N CYS A 112 8.60 -20.42 -8.02
CA CYS A 112 8.14 -21.65 -8.67
C CYS A 112 9.08 -21.91 -9.86
N GLY A 113 10.26 -22.43 -9.56
CA GLY A 113 11.22 -22.95 -10.54
C GLY A 113 11.55 -24.38 -10.15
N GLY A 114 10.70 -25.33 -10.55
CA GLY A 114 10.89 -26.75 -10.25
C GLY A 114 9.59 -27.53 -10.41
N SER A 115 9.59 -28.48 -11.34
CA SER A 115 8.51 -29.41 -11.65
C SER A 115 8.24 -30.37 -10.48
N ASP A 116 7.65 -29.88 -9.38
CA ASP A 116 7.33 -30.71 -8.23
C ASP A 116 5.88 -30.51 -7.79
N LYS A 117 5.17 -31.62 -7.58
CA LYS A 117 3.78 -31.77 -7.08
C LYS A 117 3.31 -30.71 -6.06
N SER A 118 4.24 -30.20 -5.25
CA SER A 118 4.05 -29.14 -4.25
C SER A 118 3.50 -27.81 -4.81
N CYS A 119 3.80 -27.47 -6.07
CA CYS A 119 3.25 -26.28 -6.73
C CYS A 119 1.78 -26.44 -7.12
N ASN A 120 1.37 -27.66 -7.53
CA ASN A 120 -0.02 -27.93 -7.89
C ASN A 120 -0.93 -27.85 -6.67
N ASP A 121 -0.49 -28.36 -5.51
CA ASP A 121 -1.25 -28.28 -4.25
C ASP A 121 -1.40 -26.82 -3.77
N LYS A 122 -0.37 -25.99 -4.00
CA LYS A 122 -0.44 -24.55 -3.69
C LYS A 122 -1.35 -23.80 -4.65
N LEU A 123 -1.33 -24.14 -5.94
CA LEU A 123 -2.23 -23.58 -6.94
C LEU A 123 -3.68 -23.92 -6.63
N GLU A 124 -4.00 -25.19 -6.38
CA GLU A 124 -5.35 -25.62 -5.98
C GLU A 124 -5.83 -24.93 -4.70
N LYS A 125 -4.92 -24.72 -3.73
CA LYS A 125 -5.26 -24.00 -2.49
C LYS A 125 -5.51 -22.52 -2.74
N CYS A 126 -4.81 -21.91 -3.70
CA CYS A 126 -5.08 -20.54 -4.12
C CYS A 126 -6.40 -20.44 -4.89
N GLU A 127 -6.69 -21.35 -5.81
CA GLU A 127 -7.95 -21.40 -6.56
C GLU A 127 -9.16 -21.54 -5.61
N LYS A 128 -9.10 -22.48 -4.66
CA LYS A 128 -10.15 -22.64 -3.63
C LYS A 128 -10.34 -21.38 -2.77
N LYS A 129 -9.27 -20.62 -2.53
CA LYS A 129 -9.36 -19.33 -1.82
C LYS A 129 -10.00 -18.26 -2.69
N VAL A 130 -9.69 -18.20 -3.98
CA VAL A 130 -10.31 -17.27 -4.94
C VAL A 130 -11.81 -17.56 -5.02
N GLU A 131 -12.23 -18.81 -5.23
CA GLU A 131 -13.66 -19.17 -5.26
C GLU A 131 -14.39 -18.83 -3.95
N ALA A 132 -13.72 -19.01 -2.81
CA ALA A 132 -14.29 -18.65 -1.51
C ALA A 132 -14.43 -17.13 -1.32
N LEU A 133 -13.53 -16.35 -1.91
CA LEU A 133 -13.61 -14.88 -1.90
C LEU A 133 -14.68 -14.37 -2.87
N GLU A 134 -14.79 -14.95 -4.06
CA GLU A 134 -15.86 -14.62 -5.02
C GLU A 134 -17.25 -14.87 -4.42
N LYS A 135 -17.46 -16.00 -3.74
CA LYS A 135 -18.73 -16.27 -3.03
C LYS A 135 -19.02 -15.26 -1.93
N LYS A 136 -17.99 -14.77 -1.23
CA LYS A 136 -18.15 -13.73 -0.21
C LYS A 136 -18.48 -12.39 -0.83
N GLU A 137 -17.87 -12.05 -1.96
CA GLU A 137 -18.16 -10.82 -2.71
C GLU A 137 -19.63 -10.78 -3.16
N GLU A 138 -20.14 -11.87 -3.74
CA GLU A 138 -21.55 -11.98 -4.15
C GLU A 138 -22.51 -11.88 -2.95
N THR A 139 -22.13 -12.45 -1.80
CA THR A 139 -22.91 -12.31 -0.56
C THR A 139 -22.90 -10.87 -0.05
N CYS A 140 -21.78 -10.16 -0.15
CA CYS A 140 -21.68 -8.75 0.21
C CYS A 140 -22.53 -7.87 -0.72
N LYS A 141 -22.44 -8.05 -2.04
CA LYS A 141 -23.28 -7.33 -3.01
C LYS A 141 -24.77 -7.46 -2.69
N THR A 142 -25.23 -8.67 -2.40
CA THR A 142 -26.63 -8.92 -2.03
C THR A 142 -27.03 -8.19 -0.74
N LYS A 143 -26.13 -8.10 0.25
CA LYS A 143 -26.38 -7.36 1.50
C LYS A 143 -26.41 -5.85 1.27
N ASP A 144 -25.56 -5.33 0.39
CA ASP A 144 -25.51 -3.91 0.05
C ASP A 144 -26.82 -3.49 -0.64
N GLU A 145 -27.31 -4.28 -1.61
CA GLU A 145 -28.61 -4.03 -2.25
C GLU A 145 -29.78 -4.05 -1.24
N ALA A 146 -29.75 -4.97 -0.27
CA ALA A 146 -30.75 -5.02 0.79
C ALA A 146 -30.66 -3.81 1.74
N CYS A 147 -29.44 -3.30 1.98
CA CYS A 147 -29.21 -2.09 2.76
C CYS A 147 -29.75 -0.86 2.05
N GLU A 148 -29.44 -0.69 0.75
CA GLU A 148 -29.93 0.43 -0.06
C GLU A 148 -31.46 0.49 -0.07
N LYS A 149 -32.14 -0.65 -0.22
CA LYS A 149 -33.62 -0.71 -0.13
C LYS A 149 -34.14 -0.22 1.21
N LYS A 150 -33.50 -0.60 2.32
CA LYS A 150 -33.89 -0.14 3.66
C LYS A 150 -33.66 1.36 3.86
N VAL A 151 -32.56 1.89 3.32
CA VAL A 151 -32.28 3.33 3.36
C VAL A 151 -33.38 4.09 2.63
N GLY A 152 -33.74 3.68 1.40
CA GLY A 152 -34.82 4.33 0.65
C GLY A 152 -36.20 4.24 1.32
N GLU A 153 -36.50 3.16 2.06
CA GLU A 153 -37.71 3.08 2.88
C GLU A 153 -37.69 4.03 4.08
N LEU A 154 -36.53 4.21 4.71
CA LEU A 154 -36.36 5.14 5.83
C LEU A 154 -36.47 6.60 5.37
N GLU A 155 -35.88 6.96 4.24
CA GLU A 155 -35.99 8.30 3.64
C GLU A 155 -37.46 8.68 3.42
N LYS A 156 -38.26 7.79 2.84
CA LYS A 156 -39.71 8.01 2.66
C LYS A 156 -40.46 8.20 3.98
N LYS A 157 -40.06 7.49 5.04
CA LYS A 157 -40.65 7.67 6.38
C LYS A 157 -40.28 9.02 6.98
N VAL A 158 -39.05 9.49 6.79
CA VAL A 158 -38.60 10.81 7.22
C VAL A 158 -39.41 11.90 6.53
N GLU A 159 -39.54 11.86 5.20
CA GLU A 159 -40.35 12.83 4.45
C GLU A 159 -41.82 12.86 4.92
N ALA A 160 -42.39 11.70 5.26
CA ALA A 160 -43.76 11.61 5.78
C ALA A 160 -43.88 12.21 7.19
N LEU A 161 -42.85 12.09 8.02
CA LEU A 161 -42.80 12.68 9.36
C LEU A 161 -42.63 14.21 9.28
N GLU A 162 -41.78 14.71 8.40
CA GLU A 162 -41.60 16.15 8.17
C GLU A 162 -42.92 16.83 7.77
N LYS A 163 -43.68 16.22 6.83
CA LYS A 163 -45.02 16.74 6.45
C LYS A 163 -46.01 16.76 7.62
N LYS A 164 -45.94 15.76 8.50
CA LYS A 164 -46.77 15.73 9.71
C LYS A 164 -46.38 16.82 10.70
N GLU A 165 -45.07 17.06 10.86
CA GLU A 165 -44.56 18.13 11.71
C GLU A 165 -45.02 19.50 11.22
N GLU A 166 -44.92 19.79 9.91
CA GLU A 166 -45.46 21.04 9.34
C GLU A 166 -46.96 21.21 9.58
N THR A 167 -47.71 20.11 9.50
CA THR A 167 -49.15 20.14 9.77
C THR A 167 -49.46 20.42 11.24
N CYS A 168 -48.68 19.84 12.17
CA CYS A 168 -48.80 20.13 13.60
C CYS A 168 -48.45 21.60 13.90
N LYS A 169 -47.35 22.12 13.35
CA LYS A 169 -46.95 23.53 13.50
C LYS A 169 -48.08 24.49 13.12
N LYS A 170 -48.75 24.27 11.98
CA LYS A 170 -49.90 25.08 11.54
C LYS A 170 -51.10 25.00 12.50
N LYS A 171 -51.34 23.83 13.11
CA LYS A 171 -52.42 23.67 14.11
C LYS A 171 -52.08 24.40 15.41
N ASP A 172 -50.82 24.36 15.82
CA ASP A 172 -50.37 25.08 17.01
C ASP A 172 -50.53 26.59 16.83
N GLU A 173 -50.15 27.13 15.67
CA GLU A 173 -50.36 28.55 15.32
C GLU A 173 -51.86 28.95 15.33
N ASP A 174 -52.76 28.07 14.86
CA ASP A 174 -54.21 28.32 14.89
C ASP A 174 -54.77 28.27 16.33
N CYS A 175 -54.29 27.32 17.14
CA CYS A 175 -54.61 27.22 18.55
C CYS A 175 -54.13 28.44 19.34
N GLU A 176 -52.92 28.93 19.08
CA GLU A 176 -52.36 30.12 19.71
C GLU A 176 -53.22 31.36 19.41
N LYS A 177 -53.57 31.58 18.14
CA LYS A 177 -54.49 32.66 17.73
C LYS A 177 -55.86 32.58 18.41
N LYS A 178 -56.41 31.37 18.56
CA LYS A 178 -57.68 31.14 19.27
C LYS A 178 -57.56 31.47 20.76
N THR A 179 -56.45 31.08 21.39
CA THR A 179 -56.17 31.39 22.80
C THR A 179 -56.08 32.90 23.01
N GLU A 180 -55.30 33.61 22.21
CA GLU A 180 -55.21 35.09 22.29
C GLU A 180 -56.58 35.76 22.11
N ALA A 181 -57.41 35.26 21.19
CA ALA A 181 -58.76 35.78 20.97
C ALA A 181 -59.69 35.53 22.17
N LEU A 182 -59.53 34.39 22.86
CA LEU A 182 -60.26 34.08 24.09
C LEU A 182 -59.78 34.94 25.26
N GLU A 183 -58.47 35.14 25.43
CA GLU A 183 -57.90 36.00 26.47
C GLU A 183 -58.42 37.44 26.33
N LYS A 184 -58.41 38.01 25.12
CA LYS A 184 -58.99 39.34 24.86
C LYS A 184 -60.48 39.42 25.19
N LYS A 185 -61.24 38.32 24.99
CA LYS A 185 -62.65 38.26 25.41
C LYS A 185 -62.77 38.23 26.93
N VAL A 186 -61.96 37.43 27.62
CA VAL A 186 -61.97 37.36 29.09
C VAL A 186 -61.61 38.73 29.70
N GLU A 187 -60.63 39.44 29.15
CA GLU A 187 -60.28 40.80 29.57
C GLU A 187 -61.44 41.79 29.35
N LYS A 188 -62.09 41.74 28.18
CA LYS A 188 -63.21 42.63 27.84
C LYS A 188 -64.46 42.40 28.70
N TYR A 189 -64.76 41.15 29.02
CA TYR A 189 -66.01 40.78 29.71
C TYR A 189 -65.82 40.49 31.21
N GLY A 190 -64.58 40.54 31.72
CA GLY A 190 -64.22 40.17 33.08
C GLY A 190 -64.51 38.69 33.40
N PRO A 191 -64.13 38.20 34.59
CA PRO A 191 -64.59 36.90 35.05
C PRO A 191 -66.11 36.94 35.20
N VAL A 192 -66.82 36.32 34.27
CA VAL A 192 -68.25 36.09 34.42
C VAL A 192 -68.38 35.17 35.65
N SER A 193 -68.85 35.73 36.77
CA SER A 193 -69.30 34.94 37.91
C SER A 193 -70.52 34.15 37.46
N VAL A 194 -70.31 33.02 36.79
CA VAL A 194 -71.36 32.05 36.58
C VAL A 194 -71.68 31.53 37.97
N LYS A 195 -72.76 32.04 38.57
CA LYS A 195 -73.46 31.36 39.65
C LYS A 195 -73.97 30.05 39.04
N CYS A 196 -73.09 29.06 38.92
CA CYS A 196 -73.51 27.69 38.73
C CYS A 196 -74.33 27.35 39.97
N LYS A 197 -75.65 27.38 39.83
CA LYS A 197 -76.55 26.68 40.73
C LYS A 197 -76.21 25.20 40.55
N PHE A 198 -75.24 24.73 41.33
CA PHE A 198 -74.97 23.32 41.50
C PHE A 198 -76.25 22.72 42.09
N LEU A 199 -77.11 22.16 41.24
CA LEU A 199 -78.07 21.15 41.67
C LEU A 199 -77.22 19.92 41.97
N THR A 200 -76.73 19.84 43.22
CA THR A 200 -76.07 18.66 43.75
C THR A 200 -77.01 17.47 43.59
N PRO A 201 -76.64 16.41 42.85
CA PRO A 201 -77.36 15.15 42.92
C PRO A 201 -77.15 14.58 44.33
N GLN A 202 -78.24 14.39 45.09
CA GLN A 202 -78.19 13.68 46.36
C GLN A 202 -77.77 12.22 46.10
N PRO A 203 -76.71 11.71 46.75
CA PRO A 203 -76.37 10.29 46.64
C PRO A 203 -77.47 9.47 47.32
N LYS A 204 -78.24 8.72 46.53
CA LYS A 204 -79.11 7.67 47.05
C LYS A 204 -78.22 6.56 47.59
N TYR A 205 -78.07 6.52 48.91
CA TYR A 205 -77.56 5.34 49.61
C TYR A 205 -78.51 4.17 49.33
N VAL A 206 -77.99 3.13 48.70
CA VAL A 206 -78.63 1.82 48.62
C VAL A 206 -78.06 1.02 49.79
N ASN A 207 -78.92 0.71 50.77
CA ASN A 207 -78.65 -0.29 51.81
C ASN A 207 -78.66 -1.70 51.20
#